data_AF-A0A520Y1I9-F1
#
_entry.id   AF-A0A520Y1I9-F1
#
_cell.length_a   1.000
_cell.length_b   1.000
_cell.length_c   1.000
_cell.angle_alpha   90.00
_cell.angle_beta   90.00
_cell.angle_gamma   90.00
#
_symmetry.space_group_name_H-M   'P 1'
#
loop_
_entity.id
_entity.type
_entity.pdbx_description
1 polymer ?
#
loop_
_entity_poly.entity_id
_entity_poly.type
_entity_poly.pdbx_seq_one_letter_code
_entity_poly.pdbx_strand_id
1 'polypeptide(L)' 'LDPDYVRKLYAIGTSMQCYVDPEEIADLIVFLCSDYGRHISGQIVGVDGHTETLYPRSV' A
#
# COMPACT_ATOMS: atom_id res chain seq x y z
N LEU A 1 -12.28 -21.53 3.16
CA LEU A 1 -11.10 -20.91 3.82
C LEU A 1 -11.62 -19.82 4.72
N ASP A 2 -11.05 -19.68 5.90
CA ASP A 2 -11.37 -18.57 6.79
C ASP A 2 -10.88 -17.23 6.20
N PRO A 3 -11.70 -16.16 6.15
CA PRO A 3 -11.30 -14.88 5.54
C PRO A 3 -10.07 -14.24 6.20
N ASP A 4 -9.93 -14.34 7.52
CA ASP A 4 -8.81 -13.72 8.22
C ASP A 4 -7.51 -14.48 7.96
N TYR A 5 -7.60 -15.81 7.84
CA TYR A 5 -6.50 -16.62 7.34
C TYR A 5 -6.05 -16.18 5.94
N VAL A 6 -6.99 -15.96 5.01
CA VAL A 6 -6.65 -15.48 3.65
C VAL A 6 -6.01 -14.10 3.70
N ARG A 7 -6.53 -13.16 4.52
CA ARG A 7 -5.92 -11.84 4.67
C ARG A 7 -4.47 -11.93 5.14
N LYS A 8 -4.19 -12.80 6.10
CA LYS A 8 -2.83 -12.98 6.61
C LYS A 8 -1.85 -13.43 5.52
N LEU A 9 -2.26 -14.35 4.63
CA LEU A 9 -1.41 -14.82 3.54
C LEU A 9 -1.05 -13.72 2.54
N TYR A 10 -1.97 -12.80 2.28
CA TYR A 10 -1.73 -11.66 1.40
C TYR A 10 -0.88 -10.58 2.07
N ALA A 11 -1.02 -10.35 3.37
CA ALA A 11 -0.14 -9.44 4.11
C ALA A 11 1.32 -9.91 4.03
N ILE A 12 1.60 -11.22 4.10
CA ILE A 12 2.96 -11.75 3.92
C ILE A 12 3.53 -11.39 2.55
N GLY A 13 2.70 -11.20 1.52
CA GLY A 13 3.10 -10.76 0.18
C GLY A 13 3.58 -9.31 0.08
N THR A 14 3.46 -8.51 1.15
CA THR A 14 3.97 -7.14 1.21
C THR A 14 5.19 -7.07 2.12
N SER A 15 6.17 -6.23 1.79
CA SER A 15 7.40 -6.13 2.61
C SER A 15 7.13 -5.56 4.00
N MET A 16 6.14 -4.67 4.12
CA MET A 16 5.72 -4.12 5.40
C MET A 16 4.79 -5.06 6.19
N GLN A 17 4.37 -6.18 5.60
CA GLN A 17 3.49 -7.18 6.21
C GLN A 17 2.18 -6.62 6.76
N CYS A 18 1.68 -5.56 6.15
CA CYS A 18 0.46 -4.89 6.53
C CYS A 18 -0.45 -4.66 5.32
N TYR A 19 -1.71 -4.36 5.64
CA TYR A 19 -2.61 -3.68 4.73
C TYR A 19 -2.49 -2.19 4.99
N VAL A 20 -2.44 -1.43 3.92
CA VAL A 20 -2.48 0.03 3.98
C VAL A 20 -3.87 0.48 4.41
N ASP A 21 -3.91 1.45 5.29
CA ASP A 21 -5.14 2.12 5.73
C ASP A 21 -5.59 3.14 4.66
N PRO A 22 -6.88 3.22 4.30
CA PRO A 22 -7.36 4.17 3.29
C PRO A 22 -6.95 5.63 3.58
N GLU A 23 -6.82 5.99 4.85
CA GLU A 23 -6.41 7.31 5.32
C GLU A 23 -4.97 7.62 4.91
N GLU A 24 -4.07 6.63 4.85
CA GLU A 24 -2.69 6.82 4.38
C GLU A 24 -2.63 7.20 2.89
N ILE A 25 -3.58 6.70 2.08
CA ILE A 25 -3.71 7.08 0.67
C ILE A 25 -4.22 8.53 0.58
N ALA A 26 -5.22 8.89 1.39
CA ALA A 26 -5.77 10.24 1.43
C ALA A 26 -4.71 11.27 1.84
N ASP A 27 -3.88 10.94 2.84
CA ASP A 27 -2.80 11.81 3.31
C ASP A 27 -1.75 12.07 2.22
N LEU A 28 -1.38 11.05 1.44
CA LEU A 28 -0.49 11.26 0.29
C LEU A 28 -1.13 12.19 -0.75
N ILE A 29 -2.43 12.01 -1.05
CA ILE A 29 -3.14 12.87 -2.00
C ILE A 29 -3.12 14.32 -1.51
N VAL A 30 -3.43 14.56 -0.23
CA VAL A 30 -3.39 15.89 0.39
C VAL A 30 -1.99 16.50 0.27
N PHE A 31 -0.94 15.72 0.56
CA PHE A 31 0.44 16.17 0.41
C PHE A 31 0.77 16.55 -1.05
N LEU A 32 0.43 15.71 -2.02
CA LEU A 32 0.71 15.96 -3.45
C LEU A 32 -0.05 17.18 -3.98
N CYS A 33 -1.25 17.46 -3.47
CA CYS A 33 -2.04 18.63 -3.83
C CYS A 33 -1.61 19.93 -3.11
N SER A 34 -0.73 19.84 -2.11
CA SER A 34 -0.22 21.00 -1.37
C SER A 34 0.97 21.67 -2.07
N ASP A 35 1.42 22.83 -1.55
CA ASP A 35 2.62 23.53 -2.03
C ASP A 35 3.90 22.68 -1.92
N TYR A 36 3.92 21.68 -1.02
CA TYR A 36 5.04 20.76 -0.87
C TYR A 36 5.18 19.80 -2.06
N GLY A 37 4.06 19.49 -2.73
CA GLY A 37 4.01 18.60 -3.89
C GLY A 37 4.32 19.28 -5.24
N ARG A 38 4.50 20.62 -5.28
CA ARG A 38 4.50 21.43 -6.52
C ARG A 38 5.47 21.03 -7.64
N HIS A 39 6.50 20.24 -7.35
CA HIS A 39 7.46 19.75 -8.34
C HIS A 39 7.48 18.22 -8.47
N ILE A 40 6.53 17.52 -7.87
CA ILE A 40 6.31 16.08 -8.05
C ILE A 40 5.28 15.91 -9.16
N SER A 41 5.75 15.61 -10.37
CA SER A 41 4.89 15.48 -11.54
C SER A 41 5.33 14.31 -12.43
N GLY A 42 4.35 13.68 -13.08
CA GLY A 42 4.56 12.53 -13.96
C GLY A 42 5.00 11.23 -13.27
N GLN A 43 5.00 11.20 -11.93
CA GLN A 43 5.39 10.03 -11.15
C GLN A 43 4.17 9.18 -10.79
N ILE A 44 4.37 7.86 -10.75
CA ILE A 44 3.46 6.92 -10.10
C ILE A 44 4.01 6.71 -8.69
N VAL A 45 3.28 7.16 -7.68
CA VAL A 45 3.67 7.03 -6.27
C VAL A 45 2.80 5.96 -5.62
N GLY A 46 3.41 4.84 -5.21
CA GLY A 46 2.71 3.74 -4.55
C GLY A 46 2.54 3.96 -3.05
N VAL A 47 1.38 3.59 -2.53
CA VAL A 47 1.08 3.47 -1.09
C VAL A 47 0.50 2.08 -0.86
N ASP A 48 1.38 1.08 -0.87
CA ASP A 48 0.98 -0.34 -0.92
C ASP A 48 1.77 -1.24 0.04
N GLY A 49 2.59 -0.65 0.93
CA GLY A 49 3.47 -1.41 1.81
C GLY A 49 4.53 -2.25 1.08
N HIS A 50 4.80 -1.91 -0.20
CA HIS A 50 5.61 -2.66 -1.16
C HIS A 50 5.04 -4.06 -1.41
N THR A 51 4.11 -4.16 -2.35
CA THR A 51 3.58 -5.45 -2.82
C THR A 51 4.64 -6.19 -3.63
N GLU A 52 5.19 -7.28 -3.10
CA GLU A 52 6.21 -8.09 -3.78
C GLU A 52 5.58 -9.06 -4.78
N THR A 53 4.41 -9.63 -4.43
CA THR A 53 3.71 -10.63 -5.24
C THR A 53 2.19 -10.48 -5.18
N LEU A 54 1.51 -10.81 -6.27
CA LEU A 54 0.04 -10.72 -6.37
C LEU A 54 -0.71 -11.97 -5.90
N TYR A 55 0.00 -13.05 -5.55
CA TYR A 55 -0.58 -14.28 -5.03
C TYR A 55 -0.27 -14.43 -3.53
N PRO A 56 -1.13 -15.12 -2.75
CA PRO A 56 -0.92 -15.30 -1.32
C PRO A 56 0.33 -16.12 -1.06
N ARG A 57 1.23 -15.62 -0.20
CA ARG A 57 2.40 -16.38 0.26
C ARG A 57 2.02 -17.24 1.45
N SER A 58 2.36 -18.52 1.40
CA SER A 58 2.43 -19.34 2.60
C SER A 58 3.80 -19.17 3.25
N VAL A 59 3.85 -19.25 4.58
CA VAL A 59 5.11 -19.48 5.30
C VAL A 59 5.73 -20.82 4.89
#